data_AF-A0A2G6HBB8-F1
#
_entry.id   AF-A0A2G6HBB8-F1
#
_cell.length_a   1.000
_cell.length_b   1.000
_cell.length_c   1.000
_cell.angle_alpha   90.00
_cell.angle_beta   90.00
_cell.angle_gamma   90.00
#
_symmetry.space_group_name_H-M   'P 1'
#
loop_
_entity.id
_entity.type
_entity.pdbx_description
1 polymer ?
#
loop_
_entity_poly.entity_id
_entity_poly.type
_entity_poly.pdbx_seq_one_letter_code
_entity_poly.pdbx_strand_id
1 'polypeptide(L)'
;MLDTSTLILLGTLDADSLPAEAAITAITLAELSAGPLVAKDDATRAARQAHLQLAEADFDPIPFDAAAARSFGAVAAALRDSGRKPAARAYDALIAAIAIANDLPLYTANPRDFAGIPGLDVRVVAPS
;
A
#
# COMPACT_ATOMS: atom_id res chain seq x y z
N MET A 1 0.21 -2.37 8.52
CA MET A 1 -0.50 -1.84 7.34
C MET A 1 0.07 -2.47 6.09
N LEU A 2 -0.76 -3.01 5.20
CA LEU A 2 -0.34 -3.65 3.94
C LEU A 2 -0.39 -2.63 2.80
N ASP A 3 0.62 -2.61 1.95
CA ASP A 3 0.50 -1.95 0.65
C ASP A 3 -0.34 -2.77 -0.33
N THR A 4 -0.70 -2.17 -1.47
CA THR A 4 -1.57 -2.80 -2.47
C THR A 4 -0.99 -4.09 -3.05
N SER A 5 0.33 -4.12 -3.28
CA SER A 5 1.00 -5.32 -3.80
C SER A 5 0.96 -6.48 -2.81
N THR A 6 1.12 -6.17 -1.53
CA THR A 6 1.11 -7.14 -0.42
C THR A 6 -0.27 -7.71 -0.19
N LEU A 7 -1.30 -6.87 -0.26
CA LEU A 7 -2.70 -7.33 -0.16
C LEU A 7 -3.07 -8.28 -1.31
N ILE A 8 -2.63 -7.99 -2.54
CA ILE A 8 -2.86 -8.88 -3.69
C ILE A 8 -2.16 -10.23 -3.50
N LEU A 9 -0.96 -10.22 -2.92
CA LEU A 9 -0.16 -11.41 -2.67
C LEU A 9 -0.52 -12.15 -1.36
N LEU A 10 -1.50 -11.67 -0.59
CA LEU A 10 -1.71 -12.12 0.80
C LEU A 10 -1.80 -13.65 0.95
N GLY A 11 -2.47 -14.33 0.02
CA GLY A 11 -2.60 -15.80 0.03
C GLY A 11 -1.34 -16.59 -0.35
N THR A 12 -0.23 -15.92 -0.67
CA THR A 12 1.04 -16.54 -1.06
C THR A 12 2.20 -16.14 -0.15
N LEU A 13 1.92 -15.42 0.95
CA LEU A 13 2.93 -14.90 1.87
C LEU A 13 3.04 -15.78 3.12
N ASP A 14 4.26 -15.91 3.63
CA ASP A 14 4.53 -16.53 4.91
C ASP A 14 3.80 -15.76 6.02
N ALA A 15 2.97 -16.49 6.77
CA ALA A 15 2.16 -15.92 7.84
C ALA A 15 3.01 -15.28 8.96
N ASP A 16 4.21 -15.81 9.21
CA ASP A 16 5.13 -15.26 10.21
C ASP A 16 5.76 -13.92 9.76
N SER A 17 5.66 -13.59 8.47
CA SER A 17 6.12 -12.31 7.91
C SER A 17 5.03 -11.23 7.85
N LEU A 18 3.80 -11.56 8.25
CA LEU A 18 2.63 -10.67 8.24
C LEU A 18 2.39 -10.04 9.63
N PRO A 19 1.69 -8.89 9.69
CA PRO A 19 1.26 -8.36 10.98
C PRO A 19 0.20 -9.26 11.61
N ALA A 20 0.14 -9.29 12.94
CA ALA A 20 -0.91 -10.00 13.68
C ALA A 20 -2.31 -9.46 13.33
N GLU A 21 -2.42 -8.16 13.07
CA GLU A 21 -3.63 -7.50 12.59
C GLU A 21 -3.31 -6.67 11.34
N ALA A 22 -3.98 -7.01 10.23
CA ALA A 22 -3.77 -6.32 8.97
C ALA A 22 -4.70 -5.10 8.86
N ALA A 23 -4.18 -4.05 8.25
CA ALA A 23 -4.94 -2.84 7.90
C ALA A 23 -4.49 -2.35 6.53
N ILE A 24 -5.39 -1.69 5.81
CA ILE A 24 -5.12 -1.10 4.49
C ILE A 24 -5.48 0.37 4.50
N THR A 25 -5.04 1.11 3.49
CA THR A 25 -5.41 2.51 3.32
C THR A 25 -6.55 2.67 2.32
N ALA A 26 -7.26 3.80 2.39
CA ALA A 26 -8.19 4.20 1.35
C ALA A 26 -7.52 4.33 -0.04
N ILE A 27 -6.21 4.57 -0.07
CA ILE A 27 -5.43 4.61 -1.32
C ILE A 27 -5.29 3.21 -1.92
N THR A 28 -5.00 2.21 -1.08
CA THR A 28 -4.98 0.81 -1.49
C THR A 28 -6.33 0.37 -2.04
N LEU A 29 -7.43 0.74 -1.37
CA LEU A 29 -8.77 0.47 -1.88
C LEU A 29 -9.03 1.18 -3.22
N ALA A 30 -8.58 2.42 -3.39
CA ALA A 30 -8.71 3.14 -4.65
C ALA A 30 -7.95 2.47 -5.80
N GLU A 31 -6.74 1.96 -5.55
CA GLU A 31 -5.96 1.21 -6.54
C GLU A 31 -6.67 -0.10 -6.96
N LEU A 32 -7.20 -0.85 -5.97
CA LEU A 32 -8.00 -2.05 -6.24
C LEU A 32 -9.28 -1.71 -7.02
N SER A 33 -9.92 -0.58 -6.71
CA SER A 33 -11.14 -0.13 -7.41
C SER A 33 -10.90 0.21 -8.88
N ALA A 34 -9.75 0.82 -9.19
CA ALA A 34 -9.36 1.13 -10.56
C ALA A 34 -8.97 -0.12 -11.36
N GLY A 35 -8.39 -1.12 -10.70
CA GLY A 35 -7.80 -2.32 -11.30
C GLY A 35 -8.70 -3.04 -12.32
N PRO A 36 -9.94 -3.43 -11.98
CA PRO A 36 -10.88 -4.09 -12.88
C PRO A 36 -11.24 -3.22 -14.10
N LEU A 37 -11.39 -1.91 -13.90
CA LEU A 37 -11.85 -0.97 -14.93
C LEU A 37 -10.85 -0.79 -16.07
N VAL A 38 -9.56 -0.99 -15.79
CA VAL A 38 -8.46 -0.86 -16.77
C VAL A 38 -7.92 -2.21 -17.26
N ALA A 39 -8.54 -3.32 -16.86
CA ALA A 39 -8.13 -4.66 -17.30
C ALA A 39 -8.44 -4.88 -18.80
N LYS A 40 -7.51 -5.51 -19.51
CA LYS A 40 -7.59 -5.70 -20.98
C LYS A 40 -8.31 -6.98 -21.39
N ASP A 41 -8.52 -7.90 -20.46
CA ASP A 41 -9.14 -9.20 -20.66
C ASP A 41 -10.03 -9.57 -19.47
N ASP A 42 -10.98 -10.47 -19.71
CA ASP A 42 -12.02 -10.83 -18.73
C ASP A 42 -11.46 -11.61 -17.54
N ALA A 43 -10.41 -12.42 -17.75
CA ALA A 43 -9.80 -13.19 -16.68
C ALA A 43 -9.10 -12.27 -15.67
N THR A 44 -8.28 -11.34 -16.15
CA THR A 44 -7.63 -10.31 -15.32
C THR A 44 -8.67 -9.43 -14.61
N ARG A 45 -9.76 -9.07 -15.31
CA ARG A 45 -10.84 -8.27 -14.73
C ARG A 45 -11.52 -9.00 -13.57
N ALA A 46 -11.88 -10.27 -13.77
CA ALA A 46 -12.52 -11.09 -12.75
C ALA A 46 -11.60 -11.27 -11.52
N ALA A 47 -10.31 -11.56 -11.73
CA ALA A 47 -9.35 -11.69 -10.64
C ALA A 47 -9.20 -10.40 -9.83
N ARG A 48 -9.07 -9.25 -10.49
CA ARG A 48 -8.99 -7.94 -9.81
C ARG A 48 -10.28 -7.58 -9.09
N GLN A 49 -11.43 -7.93 -9.66
CA GLN A 49 -12.73 -7.69 -9.03
C GLN A 49 -12.86 -8.52 -7.74
N ALA A 50 -12.38 -9.75 -7.73
CA ALA A 50 -12.36 -10.60 -6.54
C ALA A 50 -11.47 -10.00 -5.43
N HIS A 51 -10.29 -9.46 -5.78
CA HIS A 51 -9.44 -8.76 -4.80
C HIS A 51 -10.12 -7.53 -4.19
N LEU A 52 -10.83 -6.73 -5.00
CA LEU A 52 -11.59 -5.59 -4.51
C LEU A 52 -12.70 -6.03 -3.53
N GLN A 53 -13.50 -7.03 -3.92
CA GLN A 53 -14.60 -7.54 -3.09
C GLN A 53 -14.10 -8.10 -1.75
N LEU A 54 -12.98 -8.83 -1.76
CA LEU A 54 -12.37 -9.34 -0.54
C LEU A 54 -11.91 -8.19 0.36
N ALA A 55 -11.26 -7.17 -0.23
CA ALA A 55 -10.80 -6.02 0.53
C ALA A 55 -11.96 -5.23 1.18
N GLU A 56 -13.08 -5.06 0.46
CA GLU A 56 -14.28 -4.40 0.98
C GLU A 56 -15.00 -5.20 2.07
N ALA A 57 -14.87 -6.53 2.05
CA ALA A 57 -15.46 -7.40 3.07
C ALA A 57 -14.63 -7.46 4.35
N ASP A 58 -13.30 -7.43 4.22
CA ASP A 58 -12.38 -7.75 5.32
C ASP A 58 -11.80 -6.52 6.02
N PHE A 59 -11.85 -5.32 5.40
CA PHE A 59 -11.17 -4.13 5.92
C PHE A 59 -12.06 -2.89 5.98
N ASP A 60 -11.82 -2.07 7.01
CA ASP A 60 -12.21 -0.65 7.07
C ASP A 60 -10.98 0.21 6.73
N PRO A 61 -10.87 0.79 5.51
CA PRO A 61 -9.65 1.45 5.07
C PRO A 61 -9.37 2.75 5.82
N ILE A 62 -8.12 2.93 6.24
CA ILE A 62 -7.69 4.15 6.92
C ILE A 62 -7.69 5.33 5.93
N PRO A 63 -8.39 6.45 6.26
CA PRO A 63 -8.49 7.59 5.36
C PRO A 63 -7.20 8.41 5.28
N PHE A 64 -7.03 9.15 4.19
CA PHE A 64 -6.03 10.20 4.10
C PHE A 64 -6.55 11.48 4.75
N ASP A 65 -6.21 11.68 6.03
CA ASP A 65 -6.70 12.79 6.84
C ASP A 65 -5.66 13.94 6.97
N ALA A 66 -5.94 14.92 7.84
CA ALA A 66 -5.05 16.06 8.07
C ALA A 66 -3.71 15.69 8.73
N ALA A 67 -3.62 14.58 9.46
CA ALA A 67 -2.35 14.10 10.01
C ALA A 67 -1.52 13.46 8.88
N ALA A 68 -2.11 12.60 8.08
CA ALA A 68 -1.47 12.02 6.90
C ALA A 68 -1.02 13.09 5.90
N ALA A 69 -1.82 14.13 5.66
CA ALA A 69 -1.45 15.25 4.80
C ALA A 69 -0.21 16.02 5.29
N ARG A 70 -0.02 16.13 6.61
CA ARG A 70 1.19 16.74 7.19
C ARG A 70 2.41 15.83 7.01
N SER A 71 2.25 14.53 7.27
CA SER A 71 3.31 13.54 7.04
C SER A 71 3.74 13.46 5.57
N PHE A 72 2.79 13.62 4.64
CA PHE A 72 3.05 13.56 3.20
C PHE A 72 4.10 14.56 2.74
N GLY A 73 4.16 15.77 3.31
CA GLY A 73 5.17 16.77 2.95
C GLY A 73 6.60 16.26 3.12
N ALA A 74 6.88 15.58 4.25
CA ALA A 74 8.19 14.98 4.52
C ALA A 74 8.47 13.77 3.61
N VAL A 75 7.46 12.92 3.39
CA VAL A 75 7.57 11.76 2.49
C VAL A 75 7.90 12.19 1.06
N ALA A 76 7.16 13.17 0.54
CA ALA A 76 7.34 13.67 -0.82
C ALA A 76 8.71 14.32 -1.02
N ALA A 77 9.22 15.06 -0.02
CA ALA A 77 10.57 15.61 -0.05
C ALA A 77 11.63 14.49 -0.12
N ALA A 78 11.54 13.50 0.77
CA ALA A 78 12.48 12.38 0.81
C ALA A 78 12.51 11.57 -0.49
N LEU A 79 11.34 11.30 -1.08
CA LEU A 79 11.25 10.58 -2.35
C LEU A 79 11.83 11.37 -3.52
N ARG A 80 11.71 12.70 -3.54
CA ARG A 80 12.31 13.54 -4.59
C ARG A 80 13.83 13.51 -4.55
N ASP A 81 14.43 13.56 -3.35
CA ASP A 81 15.88 13.56 -3.18
C ASP A 81 16.52 12.21 -3.59
N SER A 82 15.73 11.14 -3.61
CA SER A 82 16.15 9.80 -4.05
C SER A 82 16.27 9.62 -5.58
N GLY A 83 15.98 10.66 -6.38
CA GLY A 83 16.17 10.65 -7.85
C GLY A 83 15.21 9.72 -8.63
N ARG A 84 14.09 9.34 -8.02
CA ARG A 84 13.17 8.32 -8.54
C ARG A 84 12.01 8.91 -9.34
N LYS A 85 11.50 8.16 -10.33
CA LYS A 85 10.49 8.65 -11.30
C LYS A 85 9.19 9.13 -10.61
N PRO A 86 8.70 10.37 -10.87
CA PRO A 86 7.65 11.00 -10.05
C PRO A 86 6.25 10.38 -10.11
N ALA A 87 5.79 9.92 -11.28
CA ALA A 87 4.38 9.55 -11.46
C ALA A 87 4.04 8.15 -10.92
N ALA A 88 5.01 7.24 -10.90
CA ALA A 88 4.77 5.83 -10.56
C ALA A 88 4.58 5.59 -9.06
N ARG A 89 4.76 6.61 -8.19
CA ARG A 89 4.81 6.45 -6.73
C ARG A 89 4.04 7.51 -5.94
N ALA A 90 3.13 8.24 -6.60
CA ALA A 90 2.26 9.18 -5.90
C ALA A 90 1.37 8.45 -4.88
N TYR A 91 0.88 7.26 -5.21
CA TYR A 91 0.11 6.42 -4.29
C TYR A 91 0.97 5.86 -3.15
N ASP A 92 2.17 5.35 -3.43
CA ASP A 92 3.12 4.91 -2.39
C ASP A 92 3.41 6.01 -1.37
N ALA A 93 3.59 7.25 -1.82
CA ALA A 93 3.82 8.39 -0.94
C ALA A 93 2.62 8.67 -0.02
N LEU A 94 1.39 8.54 -0.55
CA LEU A 94 0.17 8.70 0.25
C LEU A 94 0.01 7.54 1.25
N ILE A 95 0.25 6.30 0.82
CA ILE A 95 0.25 5.11 1.69
C ILE A 95 1.26 5.29 2.83
N ALA A 96 2.51 5.63 2.52
CA ALA A 96 3.54 5.87 3.52
C ALA A 96 3.17 7.00 4.49
N ALA A 97 2.56 8.08 3.99
CA ALA A 97 2.12 9.18 4.83
C ALA A 97 1.02 8.76 5.83
N ILE A 98 0.08 7.91 5.41
CA ILE A 98 -0.94 7.34 6.29
C ILE A 98 -0.29 6.40 7.32
N ALA A 99 0.69 5.58 6.92
CA ALA A 99 1.45 4.71 7.81
C ALA A 99 2.07 5.50 8.96
N ILE A 100 2.81 6.56 8.61
CA ILE A 100 3.53 7.42 9.55
C ILE A 100 2.56 8.14 10.48
N ALA A 101 1.46 8.68 9.94
CA ALA A 101 0.47 9.41 10.74
C ALA A 101 -0.25 8.54 11.78
N ASN A 102 -0.32 7.22 11.54
CA ASN A 102 -0.95 6.26 12.44
C ASN A 102 0.06 5.42 13.24
N ASP A 103 1.36 5.72 13.13
CA ASP A 103 2.43 4.94 13.77
C ASP A 103 2.37 3.44 13.45
N LEU A 104 2.03 3.11 12.19
CA LEU A 104 1.89 1.73 11.74
C LEU A 104 3.07 1.30 10.85
N PRO A 105 3.65 0.11 11.08
CA PRO A 105 4.60 -0.49 10.14
C PRO A 105 3.93 -0.76 8.79
N LEU A 106 4.65 -0.46 7.72
CA LEU A 106 4.28 -0.74 6.34
C LEU A 106 4.90 -2.06 5.89
N TYR A 107 4.04 -3.03 5.59
CA TYR A 107 4.43 -4.33 5.05
C TYR A 107 4.37 -4.29 3.53
N THR A 108 5.47 -4.68 2.88
CA THR A 108 5.65 -4.55 1.43
C THR A 108 6.50 -5.68 0.85
N ALA A 109 6.10 -6.16 -0.34
CA ALA A 109 6.94 -7.01 -1.18
C ALA A 109 8.00 -6.20 -1.96
N ASN A 110 7.90 -4.87 -1.95
CA ASN A 110 8.74 -3.94 -2.70
C ASN A 110 9.42 -2.91 -1.77
N PRO A 111 10.20 -3.33 -0.76
CA PRO A 111 10.75 -2.42 0.25
C PRO A 111 11.64 -1.32 -0.32
N ARG A 112 12.22 -1.58 -1.50
CA ARG A 112 12.99 -0.57 -2.22
C ARG A 112 12.13 0.64 -2.52
N ASP A 113 10.84 0.53 -2.83
CA ASP A 113 10.01 1.69 -3.20
C ASP A 113 9.83 2.69 -2.06
N PHE A 114 9.94 2.22 -0.82
CA PHE A 114 9.80 3.02 0.40
C PHE A 114 11.14 3.41 1.06
N ALA A 115 12.27 2.99 0.47
CA ALA A 115 13.59 3.26 1.02
C ALA A 115 13.89 4.76 1.13
N GLY A 116 14.41 5.17 2.30
CA GLY A 116 14.85 6.54 2.56
C GLY A 116 13.75 7.49 3.02
N ILE A 117 12.51 7.02 3.24
CA ILE A 117 11.43 7.82 3.82
C ILE A 117 11.65 7.94 5.35
N PRO A 118 11.90 9.14 5.91
CA PRO A 118 12.09 9.31 7.34
C PRO A 118 10.83 8.96 8.13
N GLY A 119 10.98 8.24 9.24
CA GLY A 119 9.89 7.90 10.15
C GLY A 119 8.99 6.74 9.68
N LEU A 120 9.25 6.16 8.52
CA LEU A 120 8.52 4.98 8.04
C LEU A 120 9.20 3.69 8.51
N ASP A 121 8.51 2.87 9.30
CA ASP A 121 8.92 1.49 9.60
C ASP A 121 8.50 0.57 8.44
N VAL A 122 9.47 0.06 7.69
CA VAL A 122 9.25 -0.82 6.54
C VAL A 122 9.55 -2.27 6.93
N ARG A 123 8.55 -3.15 6.81
CA ARG A 123 8.65 -4.59 7.06
C ARG A 123 8.55 -5.34 5.73
N VAL A 124 9.51 -6.21 5.47
CA VAL A 124 9.55 -7.03 4.24
C VAL A 124 8.70 -8.27 4.47
N VAL A 125 7.78 -8.57 3.56
CA VAL A 125 7.05 -9.84 3.55
C VAL A 125 7.80 -10.90 2.77
N ALA A 126 7.71 -12.15 3.21
CA ALA A 126 8.34 -13.29 2.58
C ALA A 126 7.29 -14.17 1.87
N PRO A 127 7.62 -14.80 0.73
CA PRO A 127 6.76 -15.82 0.14
C PRO A 127 6.71 -17.08 1.02
N SER A 128 5.58 -17.80 0.98
CA SER A 128 5.39 -19.10 1.64
C SER A 128 6.24 -20.23 1.04
#